data_AF-A0A1Q5PB08-F1
#
_entry.id   AF-A0A1Q5PB08-F1
#
_cell.length_a   1.000
_cell.length_b   1.000
_cell.length_c   1.000
_cell.angle_alpha   90.00
_cell.angle_beta   90.00
_cell.angle_gamma   90.00
#
_symmetry.space_group_name_H-M   'P 1'
#
loop_
_entity.id
_entity.type
_entity.pdbx_description
1 polymer ?
#
loop_
_entity_poly.entity_id
_entity_poly.type
_entity_poly.pdbx_seq_one_letter_code
_entity_poly.pdbx_strand_id
1 'polypeptide(L)'
;MKKLLLLLLAVLVTFTKLAAQDSEQADRIYSQALELYKQQQLTAAAAEFEKVLTLNPRHKDALYNLAVLNYQFGSKDKAIELLQACVRLGDKEAAQMLKEQLHQKIAYADTMHYDVVDVAPKVLVNAVEEEALVEGGLNKVIEKSLVAELKKSKLLRKQVGQGRLLALSLYFSKDGSLNAIIVTPNKTDAAQQELTSVLQRVVRTIPGKHNGKEVVVGGLTLPVMM
;
A
#
# COMPACT_ATOMS: atom_id res chain seq x y z
N MET A 1 -36.10 4.93 -1.51
CA MET A 1 -34.77 5.14 -0.89
C MET A 1 -34.28 3.93 -0.08
N LYS A 2 -35.03 3.39 0.89
CA LYS A 2 -34.59 2.21 1.69
C LYS A 2 -34.32 0.92 0.88
N LYS A 3 -35.13 0.61 -0.15
CA LYS A 3 -34.91 -0.55 -1.04
C LYS A 3 -33.65 -0.41 -1.91
N LEU A 4 -33.31 0.81 -2.32
CA LEU A 4 -32.09 1.10 -3.10
C LEU A 4 -30.85 0.97 -2.20
N LEU A 5 -30.93 1.43 -0.95
CA LEU A 5 -29.87 1.26 0.05
C LEU A 5 -29.63 -0.22 0.39
N LEU A 6 -30.69 -1.03 0.52
CA LEU A 6 -30.58 -2.47 0.78
C LEU A 6 -29.98 -3.25 -0.41
N LEU A 7 -30.32 -2.88 -1.65
CA LEU A 7 -29.71 -3.45 -2.85
C LEU A 7 -28.22 -3.08 -2.96
N LEU A 8 -27.87 -1.84 -2.64
CA LEU A 8 -26.49 -1.36 -2.69
C LEU A 8 -25.64 -1.99 -1.57
N LEU A 9 -26.21 -2.20 -0.38
CA LEU A 9 -25.61 -2.99 0.69
C LEU A 9 -25.46 -4.47 0.33
N ALA A 10 -26.46 -5.07 -0.31
CA ALA A 10 -26.37 -6.47 -0.75
C ALA A 10 -25.29 -6.66 -1.83
N VAL A 11 -25.20 -5.74 -2.79
CA VAL A 11 -24.14 -5.73 -3.81
C VAL A 11 -22.76 -5.51 -3.16
N LEU A 12 -22.63 -4.60 -2.21
CA LEU A 12 -21.36 -4.38 -1.51
C LEU A 12 -20.95 -5.62 -0.70
N VAL A 13 -21.89 -6.26 0.00
CA VAL A 13 -21.64 -7.50 0.76
C VAL A 13 -21.27 -8.67 -0.17
N THR A 14 -21.94 -8.86 -1.30
CA THR A 14 -21.57 -9.92 -2.26
C THR A 14 -20.21 -9.63 -2.91
N PHE A 15 -19.91 -8.38 -3.22
CA PHE A 15 -18.61 -7.99 -3.79
C PHE A 15 -17.45 -8.19 -2.80
N THR A 16 -17.65 -7.84 -1.53
CA THR A 16 -16.64 -8.09 -0.48
C THR A 16 -16.42 -9.59 -0.23
N LYS A 17 -17.49 -10.39 -0.26
CA LYS A 17 -17.40 -11.85 -0.10
C LYS A 17 -16.70 -12.50 -1.30
N LEU A 18 -16.97 -12.04 -2.51
CA LEU A 18 -16.31 -12.51 -3.72
C LEU A 18 -14.82 -12.17 -3.70
N ALA A 19 -14.47 -10.92 -3.39
CA ALA A 19 -13.07 -10.51 -3.26
C ALA A 19 -12.30 -11.27 -2.17
N ALA A 20 -12.94 -11.61 -1.04
CA ALA A 20 -12.33 -12.43 0.00
C ALA A 20 -12.14 -13.89 -0.45
N GLN A 21 -13.10 -14.45 -1.18
CA GLN A 21 -13.02 -15.81 -1.72
C GLN A 21 -11.95 -15.92 -2.83
N ASP A 22 -11.86 -14.92 -3.70
CA ASP A 22 -10.84 -14.83 -4.75
C ASP A 22 -9.44 -14.72 -4.12
N SER A 23 -9.29 -13.99 -3.01
CA SER A 23 -8.03 -13.91 -2.26
C SER A 23 -7.64 -15.26 -1.66
N GLU A 24 -8.56 -15.95 -0.97
CA GLU A 24 -8.25 -17.26 -0.38
C GLU A 24 -7.93 -18.31 -1.46
N GLN A 25 -8.63 -18.27 -2.58
CA GLN A 25 -8.34 -19.12 -3.72
C GLN A 25 -6.98 -18.80 -4.34
N ALA A 26 -6.64 -17.51 -4.48
CA ALA A 26 -5.33 -17.07 -4.96
C ALA A 26 -4.20 -17.61 -4.06
N ASP A 27 -4.35 -17.54 -2.74
CA ASP A 27 -3.34 -18.02 -1.78
C ASP A 27 -3.14 -19.55 -1.85
N ARG A 28 -4.22 -20.31 -2.08
CA ARG A 28 -4.14 -21.77 -2.30
C ARG A 28 -3.40 -22.10 -3.59
N ILE A 29 -3.74 -21.42 -4.70
CA ILE A 29 -3.07 -21.62 -5.99
C ILE A 29 -1.59 -21.21 -5.88
N TYR A 30 -1.29 -20.12 -5.16
CA TYR A 30 0.08 -19.69 -4.90
C TYR A 30 0.89 -20.77 -4.17
N SER A 31 0.30 -21.42 -3.17
CA SER A 31 0.95 -22.52 -2.45
C SER A 31 1.26 -23.71 -3.37
N GLN A 32 0.37 -24.02 -4.32
CA GLN A 32 0.61 -25.05 -5.34
C GLN A 32 1.72 -24.64 -6.31
N ALA A 33 1.73 -23.37 -6.76
CA ALA A 33 2.78 -22.83 -7.62
C ALA A 33 4.16 -22.93 -6.96
N LEU A 34 4.27 -22.64 -5.66
CA LEU A 34 5.49 -22.82 -4.88
C LEU A 34 5.95 -24.28 -4.81
N GLU A 35 5.02 -25.22 -4.68
CA GLU A 35 5.36 -26.65 -4.67
C GLU A 35 5.90 -27.12 -6.02
N LEU A 36 5.25 -26.72 -7.12
CA LEU A 36 5.76 -26.97 -8.48
C LEU A 36 7.14 -26.34 -8.70
N TYR A 37 7.36 -25.12 -8.19
CA TYR A 37 8.65 -24.43 -8.24
C TYR A 37 9.74 -25.23 -7.52
N LYS A 38 9.46 -25.71 -6.29
CA LYS A 38 10.40 -26.56 -5.52
C LYS A 38 10.73 -27.87 -6.23
N GLN A 39 9.77 -28.43 -6.96
CA GLN A 39 9.93 -29.64 -7.78
C GLN A 39 10.63 -29.36 -9.13
N GLN A 40 11.14 -28.14 -9.36
CA GLN A 40 11.76 -27.71 -10.61
C GLN A 40 10.84 -27.76 -11.84
N GLN A 41 9.52 -27.84 -11.63
CA GLN A 41 8.51 -27.77 -12.69
C GLN A 41 8.20 -26.30 -13.02
N LEU A 42 9.23 -25.57 -13.47
CA LEU A 42 9.21 -24.10 -13.55
C LEU A 42 8.12 -23.55 -14.48
N THR A 43 7.88 -24.19 -15.63
CA THR A 43 6.81 -23.75 -16.56
C THR A 43 5.42 -23.93 -15.95
N ALA A 44 5.20 -25.02 -15.22
CA ALA A 44 3.92 -25.26 -14.53
C ALA A 44 3.74 -24.27 -13.37
N ALA A 45 4.80 -24.01 -12.61
CA ALA A 45 4.79 -23.00 -11.55
C ALA A 45 4.45 -21.60 -12.10
N ALA A 46 5.03 -21.20 -13.23
CA ALA A 46 4.72 -19.93 -13.88
C ALA A 46 3.24 -19.83 -14.24
N ALA A 47 2.65 -20.87 -14.84
CA ALA A 47 1.24 -20.90 -15.19
C ALA A 47 0.33 -20.78 -13.95
N GLU A 48 0.69 -21.41 -12.83
CA GLU A 48 -0.06 -21.25 -11.58
C GLU A 48 0.10 -19.83 -11.00
N PHE A 49 1.30 -19.23 -11.03
CA PHE A 49 1.46 -17.83 -10.62
C PHE A 49 0.62 -16.87 -11.49
N GLU A 50 0.51 -17.10 -12.79
CA GLU A 50 -0.37 -16.29 -13.66
C GLU A 50 -1.85 -16.41 -13.26
N LYS A 51 -2.30 -17.59 -12.84
CA LYS A 51 -3.66 -17.77 -12.30
C LYS A 51 -3.84 -17.02 -10.98
N VAL A 52 -2.84 -17.03 -10.10
CA VAL A 52 -2.86 -16.19 -8.87
C VAL A 52 -3.07 -14.73 -9.24
N LEU A 53 -2.33 -14.22 -10.24
CA LEU A 53 -2.44 -12.83 -10.68
C LEU A 53 -3.75 -12.50 -11.40
N THR A 54 -4.41 -13.49 -11.98
CA THR A 54 -5.75 -13.33 -12.54
C THR A 54 -6.79 -13.11 -11.44
N LEU A 55 -6.65 -13.77 -10.29
CA LEU A 55 -7.55 -13.62 -9.13
C LEU A 55 -7.18 -12.41 -8.27
N ASN A 56 -5.88 -12.21 -8.06
CA ASN A 56 -5.33 -11.11 -7.30
C ASN A 56 -4.17 -10.46 -8.06
N PRO A 57 -4.45 -9.46 -8.90
CA PRO A 57 -3.41 -8.72 -9.66
C PRO A 57 -2.38 -7.99 -8.79
N ARG A 58 -2.64 -7.88 -7.47
CA ARG A 58 -1.75 -7.23 -6.50
C ARG A 58 -1.08 -8.24 -5.56
N HIS A 59 -1.12 -9.54 -5.86
CA HIS A 59 -0.42 -10.56 -5.09
C HIS A 59 1.10 -10.40 -5.26
N LYS A 60 1.72 -9.69 -4.32
CA LYS A 60 3.12 -9.25 -4.41
C LYS A 60 4.10 -10.41 -4.64
N ASP A 61 3.92 -11.51 -3.92
CA ASP A 61 4.87 -12.64 -4.01
C ASP A 61 4.72 -13.42 -5.33
N ALA A 62 3.51 -13.57 -5.86
CA ALA A 62 3.28 -14.18 -7.17
C ALA A 62 3.84 -13.32 -8.31
N LEU A 63 3.68 -11.99 -8.23
CA LEU A 63 4.34 -11.06 -9.16
C LEU A 63 5.86 -11.25 -9.14
N TYR A 64 6.47 -11.31 -7.95
CA TYR A 64 7.91 -11.44 -7.80
C TYR A 64 8.42 -12.79 -8.33
N ASN A 65 7.81 -13.90 -7.91
CA ASN A 65 8.22 -15.23 -8.34
C ASN A 65 8.03 -15.43 -9.85
N LEU A 66 6.92 -14.96 -10.41
CA LEU A 66 6.71 -14.99 -11.85
C LEU A 66 7.73 -14.13 -12.60
N ALA A 67 8.15 -12.99 -12.03
CA ALA A 67 9.18 -12.17 -12.62
C ALA A 67 10.54 -12.86 -12.65
N VAL A 68 10.93 -13.52 -11.55
CA VAL A 68 12.16 -14.32 -11.46
C VAL A 68 12.14 -15.44 -12.50
N LEU A 69 11.02 -16.16 -12.63
CA LEU A 69 10.87 -17.20 -13.65
C LEU A 69 10.97 -16.64 -15.08
N ASN A 70 10.30 -15.53 -15.37
CA ASN A 70 10.40 -14.88 -16.68
C ASN A 70 11.83 -14.43 -16.99
N TYR A 71 12.56 -13.94 -15.99
CA TYR A 71 13.97 -13.60 -16.13
C TYR A 71 14.81 -14.84 -16.47
N GLN A 72 14.60 -15.96 -15.76
CA GLN A 72 15.29 -17.23 -16.02
C GLN A 72 14.96 -17.80 -17.41
N PHE A 73 13.72 -17.63 -17.88
CA PHE A 73 13.31 -18.04 -19.23
C PHE A 73 13.80 -17.10 -20.35
N GLY A 74 14.49 -16.02 -20.01
CA GLY A 74 15.00 -15.03 -20.97
C GLY A 74 14.00 -13.95 -21.37
N SER A 75 12.76 -14.01 -20.87
CA SER A 75 11.69 -13.02 -21.07
C SER A 75 11.90 -11.77 -20.21
N LYS A 76 13.02 -11.06 -20.44
CA LYS A 76 13.44 -9.90 -19.62
C LYS A 76 12.40 -8.79 -19.56
N ASP A 77 11.74 -8.46 -20.67
CA ASP A 77 10.75 -7.38 -20.69
C ASP A 77 9.56 -7.69 -19.77
N LYS A 78 9.10 -8.94 -19.75
CA LYS A 78 8.02 -9.36 -18.87
C LYS A 78 8.46 -9.36 -17.41
N ALA A 79 9.69 -9.80 -17.13
CA ALA A 79 10.26 -9.72 -15.79
C ALA A 79 10.32 -8.26 -15.28
N ILE A 80 10.76 -7.32 -16.12
CA ILE A 80 10.79 -5.89 -15.79
C ILE A 80 9.37 -5.39 -15.47
N GLU A 81 8.38 -5.69 -16.31
CA GLU A 81 6.99 -5.28 -16.10
C GLU A 81 6.45 -5.76 -14.72
N LEU A 82 6.68 -7.03 -14.41
CA LEU A 82 6.24 -7.66 -13.15
C LEU A 82 6.99 -7.09 -11.93
N LEU A 83 8.31 -6.90 -12.02
CA LEU A 83 9.08 -6.30 -10.93
C LEU A 83 8.66 -4.85 -10.69
N GLN A 84 8.38 -4.07 -11.73
CA GLN A 84 7.85 -2.71 -11.57
C GLN A 84 6.50 -2.74 -10.85
N ALA A 85 5.67 -3.76 -11.06
CA ALA A 85 4.44 -3.96 -10.29
C ALA A 85 4.71 -4.30 -8.82
N CYS A 86 5.68 -5.17 -8.51
CA CYS A 86 6.12 -5.45 -7.14
C CYS A 86 6.61 -4.18 -6.42
N VAL A 87 7.44 -3.38 -7.09
CA VAL A 87 7.98 -2.13 -6.53
C VAL A 87 6.87 -1.16 -6.15
N ARG A 88 5.82 -1.02 -6.98
CA ARG A 88 4.63 -0.20 -6.64
C ARG A 88 3.89 -0.70 -5.39
N LEU A 89 4.08 -1.95 -5.00
CA LEU A 89 3.53 -2.57 -3.79
C LEU A 89 4.51 -2.54 -2.60
N GLY A 90 5.66 -1.88 -2.74
CA GLY A 90 6.66 -1.74 -1.66
C GLY A 90 7.63 -2.91 -1.54
N ASP A 91 7.82 -3.68 -2.60
CA ASP A 91 8.80 -4.77 -2.61
C ASP A 91 10.22 -4.23 -2.83
N LYS A 92 11.08 -4.36 -1.81
CA LYS A 92 12.45 -3.83 -1.82
C LYS A 92 13.38 -4.71 -2.65
N GLU A 93 13.15 -6.02 -2.56
CA GLU A 93 13.87 -7.05 -3.30
C GLU A 93 13.66 -6.86 -4.81
N ALA A 94 12.42 -6.56 -5.24
CA ALA A 94 12.13 -6.24 -6.63
C ALA A 94 12.82 -4.96 -7.12
N ALA A 95 12.86 -3.92 -6.28
CA ALA A 95 13.56 -2.67 -6.59
C ALA A 95 15.07 -2.90 -6.74
N GLN A 96 15.64 -3.70 -5.84
CA GLN A 96 17.04 -4.10 -5.90
C GLN A 96 17.34 -4.91 -7.16
N MET A 97 16.51 -5.91 -7.50
CA MET A 97 16.68 -6.73 -8.70
C MET A 97 16.64 -5.89 -9.99
N LEU A 98 15.68 -4.95 -10.10
CA LEU A 98 15.61 -4.02 -11.23
C LEU A 98 16.90 -3.21 -11.38
N LYS A 99 17.44 -2.70 -10.27
CA LYS A 99 18.64 -1.86 -10.26
C LYS A 99 19.91 -2.67 -10.57
N GLU A 100 20.11 -3.77 -9.86
CA GLU A 100 21.39 -4.50 -9.83
C GLU A 100 21.51 -5.53 -10.95
N GLN A 101 20.44 -6.27 -11.25
CA GLN A 101 20.49 -7.37 -12.22
C GLN A 101 20.02 -6.93 -13.61
N LEU A 102 19.03 -6.05 -13.68
CA LEU A 102 18.41 -5.64 -14.94
C LEU A 102 18.85 -4.25 -15.42
N HIS A 103 19.60 -3.51 -14.59
CA HIS A 103 20.05 -2.14 -14.84
C HIS A 103 18.91 -1.20 -15.28
N GLN A 104 17.71 -1.41 -14.72
CA GLN A 104 16.52 -0.63 -14.98
C GLN A 104 16.23 0.37 -13.87
N LYS A 105 15.76 1.55 -14.27
CA LYS A 105 15.23 2.54 -13.34
C LYS A 105 13.80 2.16 -12.94
N ILE A 106 13.39 2.57 -11.75
CA ILE A 106 12.00 2.44 -11.30
C ILE A 106 11.15 3.42 -12.13
N ALA A 107 10.11 2.87 -12.76
CA ALA A 107 9.20 3.64 -13.60
C ALA A 107 8.38 4.61 -12.74
N TYR A 108 8.05 5.77 -13.31
CA TYR A 108 7.14 6.69 -12.66
C TYR A 108 5.74 6.07 -12.50
N ALA A 109 5.16 6.25 -11.33
CA ALA A 109 3.75 6.03 -11.08
C ALA A 109 3.20 7.22 -10.30
N ASP A 110 1.89 7.51 -10.46
CA ASP A 110 1.24 8.59 -9.72
C ASP A 110 1.28 8.40 -8.21
N THR A 111 1.28 7.14 -7.77
CA THR A 111 1.48 6.73 -6.38
C THR A 111 2.70 5.84 -6.29
N MET A 112 3.66 6.23 -5.46
CA MET A 112 4.93 5.54 -5.23
C MET A 112 5.03 5.07 -3.77
N HIS A 113 5.70 3.94 -3.55
CA HIS A 113 6.07 3.54 -2.20
C HIS A 113 7.20 4.44 -1.69
N TYR A 114 7.19 4.76 -0.39
CA TYR A 114 8.12 5.73 0.18
C TYR A 114 9.61 5.35 0.07
N ASP A 115 9.91 4.06 0.01
CA ASP A 115 11.30 3.57 -0.11
C ASP A 115 11.94 3.79 -1.49
N VAL A 116 11.13 4.16 -2.50
CA VAL A 116 11.58 4.18 -3.90
C VAL A 116 11.39 5.53 -4.60
N VAL A 117 11.13 6.59 -3.83
CA VAL A 117 11.09 7.96 -4.35
C VAL A 117 12.49 8.57 -4.31
N ASP A 118 12.80 9.42 -5.29
CA ASP A 118 14.07 10.15 -5.34
C ASP A 118 14.16 11.23 -4.26
N VAL A 119 13.02 11.85 -3.93
CA VAL A 119 12.90 12.89 -2.90
C VAL A 119 11.74 12.53 -1.98
N ALA A 120 12.03 12.34 -0.70
CA ALA A 120 11.02 12.08 0.32
C ALA A 120 10.10 13.31 0.49
N PRO A 121 8.83 13.09 0.87
CA PRO A 121 7.96 14.19 1.24
C PRO A 121 8.49 14.88 2.50
N LYS A 122 8.25 16.18 2.60
CA LYS A 122 8.55 16.94 3.82
C LYS A 122 7.26 17.38 4.50
N VAL A 123 7.37 17.80 5.75
CA VAL A 123 6.30 18.44 6.50
C VAL A 123 6.70 19.83 6.98
N LEU A 124 5.70 20.67 7.18
CA LEU A 124 5.88 21.99 7.76
C LEU A 124 5.48 21.94 9.24
N VAL A 125 6.46 21.99 10.13
CA VAL A 125 6.25 22.06 11.59
C VAL A 125 6.76 23.41 12.08
N ASN A 126 5.87 24.25 12.63
CA ASN A 126 6.22 25.61 13.08
C ASN A 126 6.95 26.46 12.01
N ALA A 127 6.51 26.34 10.74
CA ALA A 127 7.13 26.99 9.58
C ALA A 127 8.55 26.51 9.23
N VAL A 128 9.03 25.43 9.84
CA VAL A 128 10.28 24.75 9.47
C VAL A 128 9.94 23.50 8.66
N GLU A 129 10.65 23.32 7.54
CA GLU A 129 10.59 22.09 6.76
C GLU A 129 11.38 20.98 7.43
N GLU A 130 10.71 19.86 7.69
CA GLU A 130 11.31 18.65 8.24
C GLU A 130 11.04 17.48 7.29
N GLU A 131 12.00 16.55 7.17
CA GLU A 131 11.76 15.31 6.43
C GLU A 131 10.58 14.55 7.07
N ALA A 132 9.59 14.19 6.26
CA ALA A 132 8.45 13.44 6.78
C ALA A 132 8.85 12.03 7.20
N LEU A 133 9.92 11.51 6.59
CA LEU A 133 10.38 10.15 6.71
C LEU A 133 11.84 10.13 7.17
N VAL A 134 12.13 9.22 8.09
CA VAL A 134 13.47 8.92 8.56
C VAL A 134 13.68 7.41 8.49
N GLU A 135 14.92 6.96 8.69
CA GLU A 135 15.23 5.53 8.73
C GLU A 135 14.30 4.82 9.75
N GLY A 136 13.47 3.89 9.27
CA GLY A 136 12.48 3.19 10.09
C GLY A 136 11.05 3.75 10.10
N GLY A 137 10.73 4.78 9.30
CA GLY A 137 9.35 5.19 9.00
C GLY A 137 9.06 6.67 9.18
N LEU A 138 7.89 7.00 9.72
CA LEU A 138 7.45 8.38 9.92
C LEU A 138 8.36 9.08 10.96
N ASN A 139 8.76 10.33 10.68
CA ASN A 139 9.51 11.14 11.62
C ASN A 139 8.78 11.24 12.97
N LYS A 140 9.51 10.94 14.06
CA LYS A 140 8.95 10.80 15.42
C LYS A 140 8.31 12.07 15.98
N VAL A 141 8.74 13.25 15.54
CA VAL A 141 8.11 14.52 15.94
C VAL A 141 6.69 14.59 15.38
N ILE A 142 6.54 14.25 14.10
CA ILE A 142 5.27 14.23 13.38
C ILE A 142 4.37 13.14 13.95
N GLU A 143 4.91 11.93 14.13
CA GLU A 143 4.19 10.78 14.68
C GLU A 143 3.56 11.14 16.02
N LYS A 144 4.34 11.71 16.95
CA LYS A 144 3.83 12.14 18.27
C LYS A 144 2.73 13.20 18.16
N SER A 145 2.91 14.20 17.29
CA SER A 145 1.92 15.26 17.05
C SER A 145 0.61 14.70 16.53
N LEU A 146 0.67 13.85 15.49
CA LEU A 146 -0.49 13.19 14.91
C LEU A 146 -1.20 12.30 15.93
N VAL A 147 -0.47 11.45 16.65
CA VAL A 147 -1.04 10.57 17.67
C VAL A 147 -1.75 11.38 18.77
N ALA A 148 -1.16 12.49 19.21
CA ALA A 148 -1.77 13.35 20.23
C ALA A 148 -3.09 13.95 19.76
N GLU A 149 -3.17 14.41 18.51
CA GLU A 149 -4.39 15.00 17.93
C GLU A 149 -5.46 13.95 17.65
N LEU A 150 -5.09 12.78 17.12
CA LEU A 150 -6.03 11.68 16.86
C LEU A 150 -6.70 11.18 18.15
N LYS A 151 -5.94 11.06 19.25
CA LYS A 151 -6.47 10.66 20.57
C LYS A 151 -7.49 11.64 21.16
N LYS A 152 -7.47 12.91 20.75
CA LYS A 152 -8.46 13.90 21.22
C LYS A 152 -9.85 13.60 20.66
N SER A 153 -9.94 13.03 19.45
CA SER A 153 -11.22 12.72 18.81
C SER A 153 -12.01 11.68 19.61
N LYS A 154 -13.21 12.06 20.06
CA LYS A 154 -14.16 11.14 20.70
C LYS A 154 -14.72 10.14 19.68
N LEU A 155 -14.92 10.57 18.44
CA LEU A 155 -15.49 9.74 17.38
C LEU A 155 -14.53 8.62 16.97
N LEU A 156 -13.23 8.93 16.77
CA LEU A 156 -12.23 7.92 16.47
C LEU A 156 -12.04 6.92 17.62
N ARG A 157 -12.07 7.40 18.88
CA ARG A 157 -12.03 6.51 20.05
C ARG A 157 -13.24 5.58 20.11
N LYS A 158 -14.45 6.09 19.84
CA LYS A 158 -15.68 5.28 19.81
C LYS A 158 -15.66 4.25 18.68
N GLN A 159 -15.10 4.60 17.52
CA GLN A 159 -14.98 3.73 16.35
C GLN A 159 -14.20 2.44 16.65
N VAL A 160 -13.10 2.55 17.41
CA VAL A 160 -12.16 1.43 17.63
C VAL A 160 -12.35 0.79 19.02
N GLY A 161 -12.70 1.60 20.02
CA GLY A 161 -12.74 1.22 21.44
C GLY A 161 -11.42 1.53 22.16
N GLN A 162 -11.51 1.77 23.47
CA GLN A 162 -10.36 2.13 24.29
C GLN A 162 -9.36 0.97 24.40
N GLY A 163 -8.07 1.30 24.34
CA GLY A 163 -6.97 0.34 24.44
C GLY A 163 -6.80 -0.53 23.20
N ARG A 164 -7.44 -0.17 22.08
CA ARG A 164 -7.37 -0.91 20.82
C ARG A 164 -6.61 -0.14 19.75
N LEU A 165 -6.04 -0.90 18.83
CA LEU A 165 -5.20 -0.37 17.76
C LEU A 165 -6.07 0.19 16.62
N LEU A 166 -5.90 1.48 16.35
CA LEU A 166 -6.29 2.12 15.10
C LEU A 166 -5.09 2.10 14.15
N ALA A 167 -5.13 1.21 13.16
CA ALA A 167 -4.13 1.16 12.10
C ALA A 167 -4.53 2.08 10.94
N LEU A 168 -3.64 3.00 10.58
CA LEU A 168 -3.85 3.98 9.52
C LEU A 168 -2.84 3.76 8.39
N SER A 169 -3.28 3.67 7.15
CA SER A 169 -2.39 3.74 5.99
C SER A 169 -2.27 5.20 5.54
N LEU A 170 -1.05 5.74 5.53
CA LEU A 170 -0.79 7.16 5.26
C LEU A 170 -0.39 7.40 3.79
N TYR A 171 -0.77 8.57 3.27
CA TYR A 171 -0.45 9.04 1.93
C TYR A 171 -0.13 10.54 1.93
N PHE A 172 1.07 10.90 1.46
CA PHE A 172 1.46 12.29 1.20
C PHE A 172 1.03 12.64 -0.22
N SER A 173 0.13 13.61 -0.37
CA SER A 173 -0.54 13.91 -1.63
C SER A 173 0.15 15.05 -2.38
N LYS A 174 -0.03 15.09 -3.70
CA LYS A 174 0.54 16.14 -4.57
C LYS A 174 0.02 17.55 -4.24
N ASP A 175 -1.15 17.65 -3.61
CA ASP A 175 -1.74 18.91 -3.17
C ASP A 175 -1.19 19.43 -1.82
N GLY A 176 -0.18 18.77 -1.26
CA GLY A 176 0.42 19.16 0.02
C GLY A 176 -0.39 18.72 1.25
N SER A 177 -1.34 17.80 1.08
CA SER A 177 -2.08 17.20 2.19
C SER A 177 -1.48 15.86 2.65
N LEU A 178 -1.63 15.58 3.95
CA LEU A 178 -1.44 14.24 4.52
C LEU A 178 -2.81 13.58 4.64
N ASN A 179 -3.02 12.50 3.91
CA ASN A 179 -4.24 11.70 3.94
C ASN A 179 -3.99 10.35 4.60
N ALA A 180 -5.05 9.73 5.11
CA ALA A 180 -4.95 8.38 5.64
C ALA A 180 -6.24 7.59 5.48
N ILE A 181 -6.12 6.27 5.42
CA ILE A 181 -7.25 5.33 5.39
C ILE A 181 -7.22 4.48 6.66
N ILE A 182 -8.38 4.33 7.30
CA ILE A 182 -8.55 3.38 8.41
C ILE A 182 -8.52 1.95 7.84
N VAL A 183 -7.59 1.13 8.34
CA VAL A 183 -7.36 -0.24 7.88
C VAL A 183 -8.11 -1.28 8.73
N THR A 184 -8.61 -0.89 9.90
CA THR A 184 -9.32 -1.80 10.80
C THR A 184 -10.71 -2.19 10.27
N PRO A 185 -11.21 -3.41 10.55
CA PRO A 185 -12.58 -3.81 10.22
C PRO A 185 -13.63 -2.83 10.76
N ASN A 186 -14.81 -2.79 10.10
CA ASN A 186 -15.98 -2.02 10.52
C ASN A 186 -15.81 -0.49 10.58
N LYS A 187 -14.89 0.10 9.81
CA LYS A 187 -14.76 1.56 9.68
C LYS A 187 -16.08 2.21 9.26
N THR A 188 -16.40 3.36 9.85
CA THR A 188 -17.53 4.21 9.42
C THR A 188 -17.04 5.38 8.58
N ASP A 189 -17.86 5.84 7.64
CA ASP A 189 -17.56 7.03 6.83
C ASP A 189 -17.35 8.27 7.70
N ALA A 190 -18.13 8.40 8.78
CA ALA A 190 -17.99 9.49 9.74
C ALA A 190 -16.60 9.48 10.43
N ALA A 191 -16.11 8.30 10.83
CA ALA A 191 -14.77 8.19 11.39
C ALA A 191 -13.68 8.50 10.36
N GLN A 192 -13.87 8.08 9.11
CA GLN A 192 -12.94 8.38 8.01
C GLN A 192 -12.90 9.88 7.69
N GLN A 193 -14.04 10.57 7.70
CA GLN A 193 -14.12 12.03 7.51
C GLN A 193 -13.46 12.79 8.66
N GLU A 194 -13.72 12.38 9.90
CA GLU A 194 -13.07 12.95 11.08
C GLU A 194 -11.55 12.78 11.02
N LEU A 195 -11.06 11.60 10.63
CA LEU A 195 -9.64 11.36 10.42
C LEU A 195 -9.05 12.35 9.40
N THR A 196 -9.67 12.49 8.24
CA THR A 196 -9.22 13.43 7.19
C THR A 196 -9.15 14.86 7.73
N SER A 197 -10.19 15.31 8.44
CA SER A 197 -10.25 16.65 9.04
C SER A 197 -9.13 16.87 10.06
N VAL A 198 -8.86 15.89 10.92
CA VAL A 198 -7.76 15.96 11.90
C VAL A 198 -6.42 16.09 11.19
N LEU A 199 -6.12 15.25 10.19
CA LEU A 199 -4.82 15.27 9.51
C LEU A 199 -4.56 16.59 8.78
N GLN A 200 -5.56 17.10 8.05
CA GLN A 200 -5.44 18.35 7.30
C GLN A 200 -5.25 19.58 8.19
N ARG A 201 -5.73 19.54 9.44
CA ARG A 201 -5.53 20.62 10.41
C ARG A 201 -4.12 20.63 11.02
N VAL A 202 -3.48 19.47 11.12
CA VAL A 202 -2.28 19.29 11.95
C VAL A 202 -1.00 19.39 11.13
N VAL A 203 -1.02 18.93 9.89
CA VAL A 203 0.18 18.83 9.06
C VAL A 203 -0.10 19.36 7.67
N ARG A 204 0.79 20.25 7.21
CA ARG A 204 0.98 20.55 5.78
C ARG A 204 2.22 19.84 5.30
N THR A 205 2.18 19.37 4.06
CA THR A 205 3.27 18.59 3.47
C THR A 205 3.80 19.27 2.21
N ILE A 206 5.04 18.93 1.87
CA ILE A 206 5.62 19.18 0.56
C ILE A 206 5.70 17.82 -0.12
N PRO A 207 5.15 17.67 -1.34
CA PRO A 207 5.13 16.40 -2.03
C PRO A 207 6.52 15.81 -2.25
N GLY A 208 6.61 14.48 -2.19
CA GLY A 208 7.79 13.77 -2.67
C GLY A 208 7.90 13.84 -4.19
N LYS A 209 9.08 13.52 -4.71
CA LYS A 209 9.34 13.51 -6.15
C LYS A 209 9.99 12.22 -6.60
N HIS A 210 9.66 11.82 -7.82
CA HIS A 210 10.31 10.73 -8.54
C HIS A 210 10.49 11.13 -10.00
N ASN A 211 11.67 10.91 -10.57
CA ASN A 211 12.07 11.36 -11.90
C ASN A 211 11.75 12.86 -12.13
N GLY A 212 11.97 13.69 -11.12
CA GLY A 212 11.72 15.14 -11.15
C GLY A 212 10.24 15.56 -11.12
N LYS A 213 9.30 14.62 -11.06
CA LYS A 213 7.85 14.89 -10.99
C LYS A 213 7.32 14.61 -9.59
N GLU A 214 6.33 15.38 -9.18
CA GLU A 214 5.61 15.14 -7.91
C GLU A 214 4.82 13.83 -7.98
N VAL A 215 4.81 13.11 -6.85
CA VAL A 215 4.13 11.83 -6.68
C VAL A 215 3.34 11.81 -5.39
N VAL A 216 2.28 11.01 -5.35
CA VAL A 216 1.68 10.60 -4.08
C VAL A 216 2.62 9.58 -3.46
N VAL A 217 3.00 9.80 -2.20
CA VAL A 217 3.90 8.88 -1.47
C VAL A 217 3.10 8.11 -0.43
N GLY A 218 3.07 6.78 -0.55
CA GLY A 218 2.34 5.90 0.37
C GLY A 218 3.21 4.76 0.91
N GLY A 219 2.55 3.73 1.44
CA GLY A 219 3.23 2.54 1.98
C GLY A 219 3.60 2.62 3.46
N LEU A 220 3.18 3.68 4.15
CA LEU A 220 3.39 3.87 5.57
C LEU A 220 2.16 3.49 6.37
N THR A 221 2.36 2.76 7.45
CA THR A 221 1.32 2.46 8.43
C THR A 221 1.64 3.19 9.73
N LEU A 222 0.65 3.93 10.25
CA LEU A 222 0.72 4.56 11.56
C LEU A 222 -0.18 3.78 12.55
N PRO A 223 0.41 3.02 13.48
CA PRO A 223 -0.34 2.40 14.56
C PRO A 223 -0.66 3.42 15.66
N VAL A 224 -1.94 3.55 16.02
CA VAL A 224 -2.39 4.45 17.09
C VAL A 224 -3.20 3.68 18.13
N MET A 225 -2.71 3.63 19.37
CA MET A 225 -3.50 3.09 20.49
C MET A 225 -4.53 4.14 20.93
N MET A 226 -5.82 3.82 20.86
CA MET A 226 -6.94 4.75 21.13
C MET A 226 -7.45 4.74 22.57
#